data_AF-A0A6N3I9X5-F1
#
_entry.id   AF-A0A6N3I9X5-F1
#
_cell.length_a   1.000
_cell.length_b   1.000
_cell.length_c   1.000
_cell.angle_alpha   90.00
_cell.angle_beta   90.00
_cell.angle_gamma   90.00
#
_symmetry.space_group_name_H-M   'P 1'
#
loop_
_entity.id
_entity.type
_entity.pdbx_description
1 polymer ?
#
loop_
_entity_poly.entity_id
_entity_poly.type
_entity_poly.pdbx_seq_one_letter_code
_entity_poly.pdbx_strand_id
1 'polypeptide(L)'
;MNVQKIMEDICLKHDNGSDLSFRGRLFSECSWYDEALGTLTRQKLYVTDTNDQVYYIVRSSGQERSRRAYRLAVRGDNCIIHNGVSEMSLQFDMLMLAVRGLCGLEAGATPTLSMVEEMLKAANA
;
A
#
# COMPACT_ATOMS: atom_id res chain seq x y z
N MET A 1 -11.31 18.87 -11.09
CA MET A 1 -10.54 18.78 -12.35
C MET A 1 -9.63 17.58 -12.26
N ASN A 2 -9.92 16.50 -13.00
CA ASN A 2 -9.17 15.25 -12.91
C ASN A 2 -7.97 15.35 -13.87
N VAL A 3 -6.84 15.84 -13.38
CA VAL A 3 -5.59 15.79 -14.15
C VAL A 3 -5.20 14.32 -14.22
N GLN A 4 -5.50 13.65 -15.34
CA GLN A 4 -4.93 12.35 -15.64
C GLN A 4 -3.42 12.54 -15.71
N LYS A 5 -2.73 12.30 -14.59
CA LYS A 5 -1.26 12.29 -14.54
C LYS A 5 -0.75 11.32 -15.61
N ILE A 6 0.21 11.79 -16.39
CA ILE A 6 0.87 11.02 -17.45
C ILE A 6 1.63 9.85 -16.79
N MET A 7 1.77 8.73 -17.51
CA MET A 7 2.58 7.61 -17.03
C MET A 7 4.07 7.98 -17.08
N GLU A 8 4.77 7.76 -15.98
CA GLU A 8 6.18 8.09 -15.77
C GLU A 8 6.97 6.85 -15.36
N ASP A 9 8.27 6.83 -15.64
CA ASP A 9 9.18 5.82 -15.09
C ASP A 9 9.50 6.18 -13.64
N ILE A 10 9.02 5.36 -12.71
CA ILE A 10 9.10 5.59 -11.27
C ILE A 10 10.00 4.53 -10.66
N CYS A 11 10.97 4.96 -9.84
CA CYS A 11 11.83 4.10 -9.05
C CYS A 11 11.67 4.42 -7.57
N LEU A 12 11.17 3.45 -6.80
CA LEU A 12 10.93 3.58 -5.37
C LEU A 12 12.05 2.87 -4.60
N LYS A 13 12.68 3.62 -3.68
CA LYS A 13 13.65 3.06 -2.74
C LYS A 13 12.94 2.16 -1.74
N HIS A 14 13.47 0.96 -1.52
CA HIS A 14 12.98 0.05 -0.50
C HIS A 14 14.15 -0.39 0.39
N ASP A 15 13.95 -0.40 1.70
CA ASP A 15 15.05 -0.69 2.63
C ASP A 15 15.44 -2.17 2.69
N ASN A 16 14.78 -3.06 1.94
CA ASN A 16 15.19 -4.45 1.80
C ASN A 16 16.40 -4.66 0.86
N GLY A 17 17.04 -3.56 0.42
CA GLY A 17 18.19 -3.60 -0.47
C GLY A 17 17.85 -3.68 -1.96
N SER A 18 16.57 -3.70 -2.33
CA SER A 18 16.10 -3.63 -3.72
C SER A 18 15.40 -2.30 -3.99
N ASP A 19 15.42 -1.85 -5.24
CA ASP A 19 14.59 -0.75 -5.70
C ASP A 19 13.42 -1.31 -6.53
N LEU A 20 12.24 -0.73 -6.37
CA LEU A 20 11.05 -1.12 -7.14
C LEU A 20 10.83 -0.13 -8.28
N SER A 21 11.19 -0.54 -9.50
CA SER A 21 11.03 0.26 -10.71
C SER A 21 9.83 -0.18 -11.54
N PHE A 22 9.03 0.77 -12.02
CA PHE A 22 7.86 0.52 -12.85
C PHE A 22 7.46 1.78 -13.62
N ARG A 23 6.70 1.60 -14.71
CA ARG A 23 6.04 2.70 -15.40
C ARG A 23 4.62 2.87 -14.83
N GLY A 24 4.28 4.06 -14.37
CA GLY A 24 3.00 4.29 -13.71
C GLY A 24 2.73 5.74 -13.37
N ARG A 25 1.65 5.99 -12.64
CA ARG A 25 1.25 7.32 -12.19
C ARG A 25 0.75 7.29 -10.75
N LEU A 26 0.93 8.40 -10.04
CA LEU A 26 0.35 8.54 -8.70
C LEU A 26 -1.18 8.55 -8.81
N PHE A 27 -1.81 7.67 -8.05
CA PHE A 27 -3.27 7.55 -7.96
C PHE A 27 -3.81 8.23 -6.71
N SER A 28 -3.20 7.96 -5.55
CA SER A 28 -3.58 8.57 -4.27
C SER A 28 -2.35 8.77 -3.39
N GLU A 29 -2.36 9.78 -2.53
CA GLU A 29 -1.39 9.93 -1.45
C GLU A 29 -2.05 10.44 -0.18
N CYS A 30 -1.55 9.97 0.95
CA CYS A 30 -1.97 10.41 2.27
C CYS A 30 -0.73 10.54 3.15
N SER A 31 -0.77 11.46 4.10
CA SER A 31 0.22 11.53 5.17
C SER A 31 -0.44 11.92 6.47
N TRP A 32 0.02 11.35 7.56
CA TRP A 32 -0.41 11.71 8.90
C TRP A 32 0.76 11.65 9.86
N TYR A 33 0.67 12.44 10.91
CA TYR A 33 1.64 12.49 11.98
C TYR A 33 1.01 11.90 13.24
N ASP A 34 1.69 10.93 13.84
CA ASP A 34 1.36 10.41 15.16
C ASP A 34 2.17 11.20 16.20
N GLU A 35 1.49 12.05 16.97
CA GLU A 35 2.12 12.89 17.99
C GLU A 35 2.66 12.06 19.18
N ALA A 36 2.01 10.94 19.51
CA ALA A 36 2.42 10.09 20.62
C ALA A 36 3.70 9.33 20.31
N LEU A 37 3.86 8.89 19.06
CA LEU A 37 5.04 8.17 18.57
C LEU A 37 6.07 9.07 17.88
N GLY A 38 5.78 10.36 17.71
CA GLY A 38 6.64 11.30 16.98
C GLY A 38 6.91 10.88 15.53
N THR A 39 5.97 10.17 14.90
CA THR A 39 6.19 9.48 13.63
C THR A 39 5.35 10.06 12.51
N LEU A 40 6.00 10.50 11.43
CA LEU A 40 5.35 10.90 10.19
C LEU A 40 5.26 9.70 9.25
N THR A 41 4.03 9.30 8.91
CA THR A 41 3.77 8.27 7.91
C THR A 41 3.25 8.91 6.64
N ARG A 42 3.88 8.62 5.51
CA ARG A 42 3.41 8.99 4.17
C ARG A 42 3.18 7.74 3.34
N GLN A 43 2.02 7.67 2.73
CA GLN A 43 1.61 6.58 1.86
C GLN A 43 1.30 7.11 0.48
N LYS A 44 1.74 6.36 -0.53
CA LYS A 44 1.43 6.64 -1.93
C LYS A 44 0.94 5.36 -2.58
N LEU A 45 -0.16 5.49 -3.31
CA LEU A 45 -0.70 4.45 -4.17
C LEU A 45 -0.50 4.89 -5.61
N TYR A 46 0.17 4.05 -6.39
CA TYR A 46 0.36 4.24 -7.82
C TYR A 46 -0.44 3.19 -8.59
N VAL A 47 -0.82 3.54 -9.81
CA VAL A 47 -1.34 2.60 -10.80
C VAL A 47 -0.33 2.52 -11.93
N THR A 48 0.07 1.30 -12.29
CA THR A 48 1.02 1.01 -13.37
C THR A 48 0.34 1.06 -14.74
N ASP A 49 1.13 1.07 -15.81
CA ASP A 49 0.64 0.93 -17.19
C ASP A 49 -0.01 -0.45 -17.47
N THR A 50 0.34 -1.48 -16.70
CA THR A 50 -0.32 -2.80 -16.70
C THR A 50 -1.53 -2.90 -15.76
N ASN A 51 -1.98 -1.77 -15.20
CA ASN A 51 -3.10 -1.67 -14.26
C ASN A 51 -2.90 -2.43 -12.93
N ASP A 52 -1.67 -2.78 -12.59
CA ASP A 52 -1.29 -3.22 -11.25
C ASP A 52 -1.19 -2.01 -10.31
N GLN A 53 -1.33 -2.25 -9.01
CA GLN A 53 -1.20 -1.24 -7.98
C GLN A 53 0.17 -1.32 -7.32
N VAL A 54 0.79 -0.17 -7.03
CA VAL A 54 2.02 -0.13 -6.23
C VAL A 54 1.78 0.71 -4.99
N TYR A 55 1.93 0.10 -3.83
CA TYR A 55 1.78 0.75 -2.54
C TYR A 55 3.14 1.05 -1.92
N TYR A 56 3.35 2.30 -1.53
CA TYR A 56 4.60 2.79 -1.00
C TYR A 56 4.38 3.49 0.32
N ILE A 57 5.03 3.00 1.37
CA ILE A 57 4.91 3.49 2.74
C ILE A 57 6.27 4.01 3.17
N VAL A 58 6.32 5.26 3.60
CA VAL A 58 7.49 5.86 4.22
C VAL A 58 7.13 6.28 5.64
N ARG A 59 7.82 5.75 6.64
CA ARG A 59 7.72 6.21 8.03
C ARG A 59 9.01 6.90 8.43
N SER A 60 8.91 8.03 9.11
CA SER A 60 10.06 8.76 9.63
C SER A 60 9.81 9.15 11.09
N SER A 61 10.76 8.83 11.97
CA SER A 61 10.73 9.18 13.39
C SER A 61 12.12 9.64 13.82
N GLY A 62 12.29 10.95 14.07
CA GLY A 62 13.60 11.54 14.36
C GLY A 62 14.63 11.26 13.23
N GLN A 63 15.65 10.47 13.54
CA GLN A 63 16.69 10.06 12.58
C GLN A 63 16.37 8.72 11.87
N GLU A 64 15.39 7.97 12.37
CA GLU A 64 14.98 6.70 11.77
C GLU A 64 14.03 6.95 10.60
N ARG A 65 14.29 6.26 9.48
CA ARG A 65 13.45 6.31 8.29
C ARG A 65 13.31 4.91 7.73
N SER A 66 12.06 4.47 7.55
CA SER A 66 11.73 3.22 6.87
C SER A 66 10.94 3.46 5.59
N ARG A 67 11.20 2.65 4.57
CA ARG A 67 10.60 2.70 3.23
C ARG A 67 10.23 1.28 2.80
N ARG A 68 8.94 1.07 2.54
CA ARG A 68 8.37 -0.21 2.11
C ARG A 68 7.59 -0.03 0.81
N ALA A 69 7.88 -0.87 -0.19
CA ALA A 69 7.21 -0.85 -1.48
C ALA A 69 6.65 -2.23 -1.80
N TYR A 70 5.40 -2.29 -2.22
CA TYR A 70 4.71 -3.52 -2.60
C TYR A 70 4.00 -3.31 -3.92
N ARG A 71 4.21 -4.21 -4.89
CA ARG A 71 3.41 -4.30 -6.11
C ARG A 71 2.33 -5.35 -5.89
N LEU A 72 1.09 -4.99 -6.17
CA LEU A 72 -0.08 -5.84 -6.07
C LEU A 72 -0.69 -6.02 -7.46
N ALA A 73 -0.90 -7.26 -7.85
CA ALA A 73 -1.44 -7.63 -9.14
C ALA A 73 -2.57 -8.66 -8.94
N VAL A 74 -3.79 -8.29 -9.33
CA VAL A 74 -4.93 -9.21 -9.31
C VAL A 74 -4.91 -10.02 -10.61
N ARG A 75 -4.95 -11.35 -10.50
CA ARG A 75 -4.91 -12.30 -11.62
C ARG A 75 -5.96 -13.37 -11.37
N GLY A 76 -7.13 -13.24 -12.02
CA GLY A 76 -8.29 -14.07 -11.71
C GLY A 76 -8.66 -13.91 -10.24
N ASP A 77 -8.75 -15.05 -9.54
CA ASP A 77 -9.12 -15.09 -8.11
C ASP A 77 -7.93 -14.96 -7.16
N ASN A 78 -6.72 -14.66 -7.68
CA ASN A 78 -5.52 -14.52 -6.88
C ASN A 78 -5.02 -13.08 -6.86
N CYS A 79 -4.50 -12.67 -5.70
CA CYS A 79 -3.71 -11.45 -5.55
C CYS A 79 -2.24 -11.85 -5.39
N ILE A 80 -1.40 -11.32 -6.29
CA ILE A 80 0.05 -11.49 -6.26
C ILE A 80 0.64 -10.23 -5.62
N ILE A 81 1.42 -10.40 -4.55
CA ILE A 81 2.07 -9.32 -3.80
C ILE A 81 3.58 -9.53 -3.89
N HIS A 82 4.30 -8.54 -4.42
CA HIS A 82 5.74 -8.57 -4.59
C HIS A 82 6.40 -7.39 -3.88
N ASN A 83 7.45 -7.64 -3.10
CA ASN A 83 8.19 -6.60 -2.37
C ASN A 83 9.57 -6.28 -2.98
N GLY A 84 9.83 -6.67 -4.23
CA GLY A 84 11.13 -6.47 -4.88
C GLY A 84 12.09 -7.66 -4.73
N VAL A 85 11.91 -8.51 -3.72
CA VAL A 85 12.77 -9.67 -3.44
C VAL A 85 11.98 -10.99 -3.45
N SER A 86 10.76 -10.96 -2.92
CA SER A 86 9.91 -12.13 -2.80
C SER A 86 8.52 -11.84 -3.34
N GLU A 87 7.91 -12.89 -3.87
CA GLU A 87 6.53 -12.92 -4.33
C GLU A 87 5.69 -13.80 -3.39
N MET A 88 4.48 -13.35 -3.11
CA MET A 88 3.45 -14.11 -2.44
C MET A 88 2.20 -14.11 -3.30
N SER A 89 1.60 -15.29 -3.51
CA SER A 89 0.30 -15.43 -4.18
C SER A 89 -0.72 -15.94 -3.18
N LEU A 90 -1.83 -15.23 -3.03
CA LEU A 90 -2.93 -15.57 -2.14
C LEU A 90 -4.25 -15.53 -2.90
N GLN A 91 -5.18 -16.42 -2.55
CA GLN A 91 -6.55 -16.29 -3.03
C GLN A 91 -7.16 -14.99 -2.49
N PHE A 92 -7.88 -14.27 -3.34
CA PHE A 92 -8.47 -12.97 -3.05
C PHE A 92 -9.42 -13.03 -1.87
N ASP A 93 -10.26 -14.07 -1.80
CA ASP A 93 -11.19 -14.27 -0.68
C ASP A 93 -10.46 -14.47 0.65
N MET A 94 -9.34 -15.21 0.65
CA MET A 94 -8.51 -15.40 1.84
C MET A 94 -7.81 -14.11 2.27
N LEU A 95 -7.33 -13.33 1.29
CA LEU A 95 -6.77 -12.01 1.56
C LEU A 95 -7.82 -11.08 2.18
N MET A 96 -9.02 -11.03 1.60
CA MET A 96 -10.12 -10.23 2.12
C MET A 96 -10.57 -10.68 3.52
N LEU A 97 -10.57 -11.98 3.79
CA LEU A 97 -10.85 -12.52 5.12
C LEU A 97 -9.79 -12.07 6.14
N ALA A 98 -8.50 -12.15 5.78
CA ALA A 98 -7.41 -11.71 6.65
C ALA A 98 -7.48 -10.19 6.92
N VAL A 99 -7.73 -9.39 5.88
CA VAL A 99 -7.91 -7.93 6.02
C VAL A 99 -9.09 -7.59 6.93
N ARG A 100 -10.23 -8.27 6.76
CA ARG A 100 -11.39 -8.11 7.66
C ARG A 100 -11.03 -8.43 9.10
N GLY A 101 -10.33 -9.55 9.33
CA GLY A 101 -9.85 -9.94 10.66
C GLY A 101 -8.94 -8.89 11.30
N LEU A 102 -7.96 -8.37 10.55
CA LEU A 102 -7.05 -7.30 11.02
C LEU A 102 -7.79 -5.99 11.32
N CYS A 103 -8.84 -5.71 10.57
CA CYS A 103 -9.72 -4.57 10.77
C CYS A 103 -10.77 -4.81 11.89
N GLY A 104 -10.80 -5.99 12.53
CA GLY A 104 -11.81 -6.32 13.55
C GLY A 104 -13.24 -6.38 12.98
N LEU A 105 -13.39 -6.69 11.69
CA LEU A 105 -14.67 -6.74 11.00
C LEU A 105 -15.23 -8.18 11.01
N GLU A 106 -16.50 -8.30 11.38
CA GLU A 106 -17.25 -9.56 11.31
C GLU A 106 -17.35 -10.13 9.88
N ALA A 107 -17.46 -11.45 9.77
CA ALA A 107 -17.69 -12.13 8.50
C ALA A 107 -19.04 -11.68 7.90
N GLY A 108 -19.00 -10.91 6.81
CA GLY A 108 -20.19 -10.34 6.18
C GLY A 108 -20.42 -8.85 6.43
N ALA A 109 -19.63 -8.20 7.29
CA ALA A 109 -19.64 -6.75 7.40
C ALA A 109 -19.26 -6.11 6.06
N THR A 110 -20.00 -5.07 5.64
CA THR A 110 -19.61 -4.23 4.49
C THR A 110 -19.06 -2.93 5.07
N PRO A 111 -17.74 -2.88 5.39
CA PRO A 111 -17.17 -1.69 6.00
C PRO A 111 -17.22 -0.53 5.01
N THR A 112 -17.46 0.68 5.52
CA THR A 112 -17.29 1.88 4.70
C THR A 112 -15.81 2.10 4.43
N LEU A 113 -15.49 2.72 3.30
CA LEU A 113 -14.10 3.01 2.93
C LEU A 113 -13.37 3.79 4.04
N SER A 114 -14.07 4.73 4.70
CA SER A 114 -13.51 5.51 5.81
C SER A 114 -13.13 4.66 7.01
N MET A 115 -13.95 3.66 7.37
CA MET A 115 -13.65 2.73 8.47
C MET A 115 -12.41 1.89 8.14
N VAL A 116 -12.32 1.39 6.90
CA VAL A 116 -11.15 0.63 6.45
C VAL A 116 -9.89 1.49 6.48
N GLU A 117 -9.97 2.75 6.05
CA GLU A 117 -8.85 3.69 6.10
C GLU A 117 -8.37 3.96 7.53
N GLU A 118 -9.28 4.18 8.49
CA GLU A 118 -8.92 4.37 9.90
C GLU A 118 -8.23 3.13 10.50
N MET A 119 -8.77 1.94 10.23
CA MET A 119 -8.21 0.68 10.72
C MET A 119 -6.83 0.40 10.11
N LEU A 120 -6.65 0.64 8.81
CA LEU A 120 -5.36 0.51 8.15
C LEU A 120 -4.35 1.55 8.65
N LYS A 121 -4.79 2.76 9.02
CA LYS A 121 -3.89 3.75 9.67
C LYS A 121 -3.42 3.24 11.02
N ALA A 122 -4.31 2.69 11.85
CA ALA A 122 -3.95 2.12 13.15
C ALA A 122 -2.99 0.92 13.02
N ALA A 123 -3.22 0.02 12.06
CA ALA A 123 -2.34 -1.13 11.82
C ALA A 123 -0.96 -0.74 11.26
N ASN A 124 -0.85 0.43 10.61
CA ASN A 124 0.39 0.95 10.05
C ASN A 124 1.05 2.04 10.91
N ALA A 125 0.50 2.39 12.07
CA ALA A 125 1.19 3.17 13.09
C ALA A 125 2.45 2.39 13.53
#